data_AF-A0A1F3T0M4-F1
#
_entry.id   AF-A0A1F3T0M4-F1
#
_cell.length_a   1.000
_cell.length_b   1.000
_cell.length_c   1.000
_cell.angle_alpha   90.00
_cell.angle_beta   90.00
_cell.angle_gamma   90.00
#
_symmetry.space_group_name_H-M   'P 1'
#
loop_
_entity.id
_entity.type
_entity.pdbx_description
1 polymer ?
#
loop_
_entity_poly.entity_id
_entity_poly.type
_entity_poly.pdbx_seq_one_letter_code
_entity_poly.pdbx_strand_id
1 'polypeptide(L)'
;MKDTLCDAALNICKKIKLFSGMAHIEFRYSDAGPKVLDIGLRLGGAGLTHQLVEISTGKNLIKAVLAEFCDMNPNQFLIKCRDDLCLLYLVQVESGGQVKSLPLFNISEDGVEVIEKSFFIKPGDTLRSYPNFSGVPGYALVQIQKNDQSAYAKANRILNHLRSNEKVIYL
;
A
#
# COMPACT_ATOMS: atom_id res chain seq x y z
N MET A 1 14.88 20.26 16.69
CA MET A 1 14.75 18.98 15.96
C MET A 1 13.63 19.15 14.95
N LYS A 2 13.82 18.78 13.67
CA LYS A 2 12.68 18.66 12.75
C LYS A 2 11.93 17.40 13.19
N ASP A 3 10.67 17.54 13.60
CA ASP A 3 9.82 16.40 13.95
C ASP A 3 9.80 15.40 12.79
N THR A 4 10.07 14.12 13.07
CA THR A 4 9.91 13.08 12.07
C THR A 4 8.43 12.89 11.75
N LEU A 5 8.11 12.22 10.63
CA LEU A 5 6.71 11.83 10.36
C LEU A 5 6.12 10.96 11.48
N CYS A 6 6.95 10.13 12.14
CA CYS A 6 6.55 9.34 13.29
C CYS A 6 6.18 10.22 14.49
N ASP A 7 7.00 11.22 14.81
CA ASP A 7 6.73 12.13 15.93
C ASP A 7 5.46 12.94 15.70
N ALA A 8 5.25 13.41 14.47
CA ALA A 8 4.05 14.11 14.06
C ALA A 8 2.80 13.21 14.24
N ALA A 9 2.86 11.96 13.75
CA ALA A 9 1.78 11.00 13.91
C ALA A 9 1.45 10.71 15.39
N LEU A 10 2.46 10.49 16.23
CA LEU A 10 2.26 10.24 17.66
C LEU A 10 1.65 11.45 18.38
N ASN A 11 2.07 12.67 18.02
CA ASN A 11 1.52 13.90 18.59
C ASN A 11 0.03 14.08 18.22
N ILE A 12 -0.32 13.79 16.96
CA ILE A 12 -1.71 13.83 16.51
C ILE A 12 -2.56 12.83 17.30
N CYS A 13 -2.14 11.56 17.40
CA CYS A 13 -2.85 10.54 18.16
C CYS A 13 -3.10 10.98 19.61
N LYS A 14 -2.09 11.55 20.28
CA LYS A 14 -2.24 12.11 21.64
C LYS A 14 -3.25 13.25 21.70
N LYS A 15 -3.20 14.20 20.76
CA LYS A 15 -4.10 15.36 20.73
C LYS A 15 -5.56 14.97 20.50
N ILE A 16 -5.82 13.98 19.65
CA ILE A 16 -7.17 13.47 19.38
C ILE A 16 -7.60 12.39 20.39
N LYS A 17 -6.78 12.11 21.41
CA LYS A 17 -7.05 11.10 22.46
C LYS A 17 -7.27 9.69 21.90
N LEU A 18 -6.53 9.33 20.84
CA LEU A 18 -6.51 7.97 20.32
C LEU A 18 -5.52 7.13 21.13
N PHE A 19 -6.07 6.29 22.02
CA PHE A 19 -5.30 5.42 22.90
C PHE A 19 -5.36 3.93 22.52
N SER A 20 -6.25 3.57 21.59
CA SER A 20 -6.59 2.20 21.21
C SER A 20 -6.96 2.15 19.73
N GLY A 21 -6.75 1.00 19.07
CA GLY A 21 -7.06 0.82 17.65
C GLY A 21 -5.99 1.35 16.70
N MET A 22 -6.42 1.87 15.53
CA MET A 22 -5.55 2.27 14.43
C MET A 22 -5.92 3.63 13.85
N ALA A 23 -4.93 4.31 13.30
CA ALA A 23 -5.12 5.49 12.46
C ALA A 23 -4.33 5.39 11.16
N HIS A 24 -4.96 5.80 10.07
CA HIS A 24 -4.33 6.15 8.80
C HIS A 24 -4.24 7.67 8.75
N ILE A 25 -3.02 8.20 8.60
CA ILE A 25 -2.77 9.64 8.60
C ILE A 25 -2.03 10.00 7.32
N GLU A 26 -2.57 10.98 6.58
CA GLU A 26 -1.98 11.46 5.35
C GLU A 26 -1.23 12.76 5.62
N PHE A 27 0.04 12.81 5.21
CA PHE A 27 0.90 13.96 5.39
C PHE A 27 1.39 14.50 4.05
N ARG A 28 1.49 15.82 3.96
CA ARG A 28 2.36 16.50 3.01
C ARG A 28 3.63 16.94 3.73
N TYR A 29 4.79 16.49 3.27
CA TYR A 29 6.07 16.97 3.79
C TYR A 29 6.57 18.16 2.98
N SER A 30 7.11 19.17 3.66
CA SER A 30 7.65 20.40 3.05
C SER A 30 8.85 20.91 3.86
N ASP A 31 9.51 21.97 3.40
CA ASP A 31 10.62 22.58 4.15
C ASP A 31 10.20 23.07 5.54
N ALA A 32 8.92 23.44 5.70
CA ALA A 32 8.30 23.84 6.96
C ALA A 32 7.90 22.64 7.85
N GLY A 33 8.23 21.40 7.46
CA GLY A 33 7.89 20.17 8.16
C GLY A 33 6.59 19.51 7.68
N PRO A 34 6.12 18.46 8.39
CA PRO A 34 4.93 17.70 8.01
C PRO A 34 3.65 18.50 8.26
N LYS A 35 2.73 18.47 7.29
CA LYS A 35 1.38 19.02 7.39
C LYS A 35 0.38 17.89 7.20
N VAL A 36 -0.56 17.78 8.14
CA VAL A 36 -1.64 16.78 8.07
C VAL A 36 -2.62 17.19 6.98
N LEU A 37 -3.01 16.24 6.14
CA LEU A 37 -4.04 16.39 5.13
C LEU A 37 -5.35 15.72 5.56
N ASP A 38 -5.26 14.48 6.06
CA ASP A 38 -6.42 13.68 6.49
C ASP A 38 -6.05 12.75 7.67
N ILE A 39 -7.06 12.41 8.47
CA ILE A 39 -6.96 11.45 9.58
C ILE A 39 -8.17 10.51 9.51
N GLY A 40 -7.92 9.23 9.25
CA GLY A 40 -8.93 8.17 9.36
C GLY A 40 -8.65 7.26 10.55
N LEU A 41 -9.62 7.10 11.46
CA LEU A 41 -9.55 6.13 12.57
C LEU A 41 -9.88 4.70 12.11
N ARG A 42 -9.14 4.24 11.11
CA ARG A 42 -9.33 2.96 10.42
C ARG A 42 -8.05 2.54 9.71
N LEU A 43 -8.05 1.34 9.16
CA LEU A 43 -7.04 0.92 8.19
C LEU A 43 -7.07 1.80 6.94
N GLY A 44 -5.88 2.09 6.42
CA GLY A 44 -5.68 2.77 5.14
C GLY A 44 -6.16 1.93 3.95
N GLY A 45 -6.30 2.60 2.80
CA GLY A 45 -6.46 1.94 1.50
C GLY A 45 -7.70 1.07 1.31
N ALA A 46 -8.80 1.36 2.03
CA ALA A 46 -10.07 0.62 1.92
C ALA A 46 -9.93 -0.90 2.10
N GLY A 47 -8.95 -1.34 2.90
CA GLY A 47 -8.65 -2.76 3.11
C GLY A 47 -7.69 -3.38 2.08
N LEU A 48 -7.28 -2.66 1.03
CA LEU A 48 -6.32 -3.16 0.04
C LEU A 48 -4.86 -3.13 0.53
N THR A 49 -4.58 -2.30 1.54
CA THR A 49 -3.21 -1.99 1.95
C THR A 49 -2.89 -2.45 3.37
N HIS A 50 -3.80 -3.19 4.01
CA HIS A 50 -3.63 -3.62 5.40
C HIS A 50 -2.40 -4.53 5.57
N GLN A 51 -2.11 -5.34 4.56
CA GLN A 51 -0.95 -6.24 4.55
C GLN A 51 0.37 -5.50 4.34
N LEU A 52 0.40 -4.23 3.91
CA LEU A 52 1.67 -3.53 3.66
C LEU A 52 2.58 -3.53 4.89
N VAL A 53 2.00 -3.29 6.06
CA VAL A 53 2.74 -3.29 7.33
C VAL A 53 3.19 -4.69 7.70
N GLU A 54 2.35 -5.69 7.50
CA GLU A 54 2.67 -7.10 7.79
C GLU A 54 3.74 -7.64 6.85
N ILE A 55 3.66 -7.37 5.55
CA ILE A 55 4.63 -7.81 4.55
C ILE A 55 5.99 -7.15 4.80
N SER A 56 6.02 -5.86 5.14
CA SER A 56 7.28 -5.12 5.35
C SER A 56 7.92 -5.36 6.72
N THR A 57 7.13 -5.52 7.79
CA THR A 57 7.64 -5.55 9.17
C THR A 57 7.31 -6.83 9.94
N GLY A 58 6.34 -7.61 9.46
CA GLY A 58 5.81 -8.78 10.15
C GLY A 58 4.73 -8.46 11.18
N LYS A 59 4.47 -7.18 11.44
CA LYS A 59 3.43 -6.75 12.38
C LYS A 59 2.06 -6.89 11.74
N ASN A 60 1.19 -7.69 12.33
CA ASN A 60 -0.19 -7.87 11.85
C ASN A 60 -1.13 -6.94 12.63
N LEU A 61 -1.35 -5.75 12.09
CA LEU A 61 -2.17 -4.72 12.74
C LEU A 61 -3.64 -5.11 12.86
N ILE A 62 -4.18 -5.90 11.92
CA ILE A 62 -5.56 -6.40 12.00
C ILE A 62 -5.70 -7.33 13.20
N LYS A 63 -4.84 -8.34 13.32
CA LYS A 63 -4.85 -9.26 14.46
C LYS A 63 -4.64 -8.54 15.78
N ALA A 64 -3.76 -7.54 15.81
CA ALA A 64 -3.56 -6.72 17.01
C ALA A 64 -4.85 -6.00 17.43
N VAL A 65 -5.54 -5.33 16.51
CA VAL A 65 -6.79 -4.63 16.82
C VAL A 65 -7.92 -5.60 17.17
N LEU A 66 -8.07 -6.71 16.45
CA LEU A 66 -9.06 -7.73 16.80
C LEU A 66 -8.79 -8.36 18.16
N ALA A 67 -7.53 -8.60 18.51
CA ALA A 67 -7.16 -9.10 19.82
C ALA A 67 -7.55 -8.10 20.91
N GLU A 68 -7.25 -6.82 20.72
CA GLU A 68 -7.67 -5.75 21.63
C GLU A 68 -9.20 -5.70 21.80
N PHE A 69 -9.96 -5.78 20.70
CA PHE A 69 -11.43 -5.84 20.74
C PHE A 69 -11.99 -7.05 21.49
N CYS A 70 -11.24 -8.15 21.54
CA CYS A 70 -11.61 -9.39 22.22
C CYS A 70 -10.97 -9.50 23.63
N ASP A 71 -10.46 -8.40 24.20
CA ASP A 71 -9.76 -8.37 25.49
C ASP A 71 -8.55 -9.33 25.58
N MET A 72 -7.95 -9.63 24.42
CA MET A 72 -6.74 -10.44 24.30
C MET A 72 -5.51 -9.56 24.14
N ASN A 73 -4.33 -10.08 24.51
CA ASN A 73 -3.08 -9.35 24.39
C ASN A 73 -2.70 -9.11 22.91
N PRO A 74 -2.68 -7.85 22.43
CA PRO A 74 -2.36 -7.53 21.03
C PRO A 74 -0.86 -7.55 20.73
N ASN A 75 -0.01 -7.45 21.76
CA ASN A 75 1.44 -7.24 21.60
C ASN A 75 2.14 -8.40 20.88
N GLN A 76 1.61 -9.62 20.98
CA GLN A 76 2.14 -10.78 20.26
C GLN A 76 2.09 -10.60 18.73
N PHE A 77 1.18 -9.78 18.21
CA PHE A 77 1.03 -9.48 16.78
C PHE A 77 1.81 -8.24 16.33
N LEU A 78 2.44 -7.51 17.26
CA LEU A 78 3.17 -6.27 17.01
C LEU A 78 4.69 -6.43 17.08
N ILE A 79 5.18 -7.67 17.18
CA ILE A 79 6.61 -8.00 17.16
C ILE A 79 7.13 -7.84 15.73
N LYS A 80 8.14 -6.99 15.54
CA LYS A 80 8.83 -6.89 14.24
C LYS A 80 9.66 -8.17 14.04
N CYS A 81 9.42 -8.90 12.96
CA CYS A 81 10.14 -10.14 12.65
C CYS A 81 10.79 -10.16 11.26
N ARG A 82 10.63 -9.08 10.48
CA ARG A 82 11.23 -8.90 9.16
C ARG A 82 11.51 -7.42 8.90
N ASP A 83 12.28 -7.15 7.85
CA ASP A 83 12.66 -5.81 7.44
C ASP A 83 12.72 -5.75 5.91
N ASP A 84 11.55 -5.88 5.28
CA ASP A 84 11.38 -5.93 3.83
C ASP A 84 10.74 -4.64 3.32
N LEU A 85 10.83 -4.41 2.01
CA LEU A 85 10.04 -3.37 1.35
C LEU A 85 8.77 -3.99 0.76
N CYS A 86 7.64 -3.30 0.86
CA CYS A 86 6.41 -3.68 0.19
C CYS A 86 5.92 -2.55 -0.71
N LEU A 87 5.60 -2.87 -1.95
CA LEU A 87 5.06 -1.96 -2.94
C LEU A 87 3.60 -2.29 -3.21
N LEU A 88 2.73 -1.28 -3.12
CA LEU A 88 1.40 -1.32 -3.71
C LEU A 88 1.47 -0.70 -5.10
N TYR A 89 1.21 -1.50 -6.14
CA TYR A 89 1.02 -0.99 -7.48
C TYR A 89 -0.46 -0.99 -7.84
N LEU A 90 -1.02 0.19 -8.12
CA LEU A 90 -2.37 0.33 -8.64
C LEU A 90 -2.32 0.34 -10.18
N VAL A 91 -3.08 -0.54 -10.80
CA VAL A 91 -3.17 -0.63 -12.27
C VAL A 91 -3.69 0.69 -12.83
N GLN A 92 -3.06 1.20 -13.87
CA GLN A 92 -3.43 2.47 -14.48
C GLN A 92 -4.44 2.26 -15.61
N VAL A 93 -5.39 3.19 -15.75
CA VAL A 93 -6.23 3.32 -16.95
C VAL A 93 -5.49 4.23 -17.93
N GLU A 94 -5.15 3.72 -19.11
CA GLU A 94 -4.42 4.47 -20.14
C GLU A 94 -5.39 5.16 -21.11
N SER A 95 -5.45 4.72 -22.37
CA SER A 95 -6.33 5.27 -23.41
C SER A 95 -7.81 5.09 -23.09
N GLY A 96 -8.15 4.13 -22.21
CA GLY A 96 -9.51 3.65 -22.05
C GLY A 96 -10.00 2.88 -23.28
N GLY A 97 -11.20 2.32 -23.18
CA GLY A 97 -11.81 1.47 -24.18
C GLY A 97 -12.50 0.27 -23.54
N GLN A 98 -12.95 -0.66 -24.38
CA GLN A 98 -13.43 -1.94 -23.89
C GLN A 98 -12.24 -2.83 -23.53
N VAL A 99 -12.25 -3.38 -22.31
CA VAL A 99 -11.19 -4.24 -21.80
C VAL A 99 -11.13 -5.52 -22.63
N LYS A 100 -9.96 -5.84 -23.17
CA LYS A 100 -9.66 -7.08 -23.89
C LYS A 100 -9.01 -8.11 -22.95
N SER A 101 -8.01 -7.69 -22.18
CA SER A 101 -7.32 -8.56 -21.23
C SER A 101 -6.68 -7.78 -20.09
N LEU A 102 -6.39 -8.50 -19.00
CA LEU A 102 -5.81 -7.97 -17.76
C LEU A 102 -4.30 -8.25 -17.72
N PRO A 103 -3.51 -7.46 -16.98
CA PRO A 103 -2.09 -7.73 -16.79
C PRO A 103 -1.85 -9.02 -16.00
N LEU A 104 -0.65 -9.58 -16.12
CA LEU A 104 -0.30 -10.86 -15.50
C LEU A 104 0.51 -10.69 -14.22
N PHE A 105 1.19 -9.56 -14.06
CA PHE A 105 2.16 -9.28 -12.99
C PHE A 105 3.30 -10.29 -12.95
N ASN A 106 3.95 -10.51 -14.10
CA ASN A 106 5.10 -11.41 -14.20
C ASN A 106 6.37 -10.65 -13.85
N ILE A 107 6.86 -10.86 -12.63
CA ILE A 107 8.12 -10.30 -12.13
C ILE A 107 9.07 -11.46 -11.86
N SER A 108 10.24 -11.44 -12.51
CA SER A 108 11.31 -12.41 -12.29
C SER A 108 12.57 -11.66 -11.89
N GLU A 109 12.72 -11.44 -10.58
CA GLU A 109 13.91 -10.84 -9.98
C GLU A 109 14.16 -11.49 -8.63
N ASP A 110 15.44 -11.77 -8.31
CA ASP A 110 15.81 -12.44 -7.07
C ASP A 110 15.40 -11.62 -5.83
N GLY A 111 14.83 -12.31 -4.84
CA GLY A 111 14.28 -11.71 -3.62
C GLY A 111 13.06 -10.81 -3.87
N VAL A 112 12.35 -10.97 -4.99
CA VAL A 112 11.13 -10.23 -5.30
C VAL A 112 9.98 -11.18 -5.53
N GLU A 113 8.84 -10.92 -4.89
CA GLU A 113 7.66 -11.77 -4.98
C GLU A 113 6.38 -10.94 -5.11
N VAL A 114 5.47 -11.35 -6.00
CA VAL A 114 4.11 -10.81 -6.04
C VAL A 114 3.27 -11.58 -5.02
N ILE A 115 3.01 -10.95 -3.88
CA ILE A 115 2.32 -11.57 -2.74
C ILE A 115 0.82 -11.68 -2.99
N GLU A 116 0.25 -10.64 -3.59
CA GLU A 116 -1.17 -10.58 -3.85
C GLU A 116 -1.42 -9.78 -5.12
N LYS A 117 -2.43 -10.18 -5.89
CA LYS A 117 -2.97 -9.38 -6.99
C LYS A 117 -4.47 -9.59 -7.08
N SER A 118 -5.18 -8.53 -7.43
CA SER A 118 -6.61 -8.59 -7.65
C SER A 118 -7.04 -7.62 -8.74
N PHE A 119 -8.10 -7.98 -9.46
CA PHE A 119 -8.72 -7.17 -10.49
C PHE A 119 -10.19 -6.95 -10.16
N PHE A 120 -10.64 -5.71 -10.34
CA PHE A 120 -12.02 -5.27 -10.14
C PHE A 120 -12.75 -5.08 -11.46
N ILE A 121 -12.10 -5.44 -12.56
CA ILE A 121 -12.60 -5.37 -13.94
C ILE A 121 -12.42 -6.72 -14.62
N LYS A 122 -13.13 -6.93 -15.72
CA LYS A 122 -13.03 -8.12 -16.58
C LYS A 122 -13.08 -7.74 -18.06
N PRO A 123 -12.65 -8.64 -18.97
CA PRO A 123 -12.87 -8.45 -20.40
C PRO A 123 -14.34 -8.13 -20.72
N GLY A 124 -14.55 -7.13 -21.58
CA GLY A 124 -15.85 -6.59 -21.93
C GLY A 124 -16.27 -5.33 -21.16
N ASP A 125 -15.69 -5.06 -19.98
CA ASP A 125 -15.95 -3.82 -19.23
C ASP A 125 -15.44 -2.60 -20.01
N THR A 126 -16.06 -1.44 -19.80
CA THR A 126 -15.64 -0.18 -20.45
C THR A 126 -14.96 0.73 -19.44
N LEU A 127 -13.71 1.10 -19.72
CA LEU A 127 -12.98 2.10 -18.95
C LEU A 127 -12.85 3.39 -19.77
N ARG A 128 -13.19 4.52 -19.16
CA ARG A 128 -12.96 5.84 -19.73
C ARG A 128 -11.57 6.33 -19.33
N SER A 129 -10.86 6.91 -20.29
CA SER A 129 -9.60 7.61 -20.05
C SER A 129 -9.80 8.92 -19.30
N TYR A 130 -8.67 9.44 -18.81
CA TYR A 130 -8.56 10.79 -18.25
C TYR A 130 -9.27 11.83 -19.13
N PRO A 131 -10.03 12.78 -18.54
CA PRO A 131 -10.13 13.08 -17.10
C PRO A 131 -11.16 12.24 -16.34
N ASN A 132 -11.81 11.27 -16.98
CA ASN A 132 -12.81 10.44 -16.32
C ASN A 132 -12.15 9.43 -15.36
N PHE A 133 -12.75 9.25 -14.18
CA PHE A 133 -12.34 8.22 -13.25
C PHE A 133 -13.24 6.99 -13.38
N SER A 134 -12.67 5.88 -13.84
CA SER A 134 -13.38 4.60 -14.01
C SER A 134 -13.17 3.63 -12.84
N GLY A 135 -12.69 4.14 -11.70
CA GLY A 135 -12.19 3.32 -10.61
C GLY A 135 -10.76 2.87 -10.82
N VAL A 136 -10.25 2.10 -9.86
CA VAL A 136 -8.96 1.41 -9.96
C VAL A 136 -9.22 0.04 -10.59
N PRO A 137 -8.63 -0.32 -11.74
CA PRO A 137 -8.84 -1.62 -12.39
C PRO A 137 -8.39 -2.82 -11.56
N GLY A 138 -7.36 -2.65 -10.74
CA GLY A 138 -6.79 -3.70 -9.93
C GLY A 138 -5.51 -3.25 -9.25
N TYR A 139 -4.86 -4.16 -8.52
CA TYR A 139 -3.59 -3.91 -7.85
C TYR A 139 -2.71 -5.15 -7.78
N ALA A 140 -1.44 -4.91 -7.46
CA ALA A 140 -0.50 -5.92 -7.01
C ALA A 140 0.25 -5.44 -5.76
N LEU A 141 0.44 -6.35 -4.81
CA LEU A 141 1.37 -6.21 -3.69
C LEU A 141 2.65 -6.97 -4.01
N VAL A 142 3.77 -6.25 -4.01
CA VAL A 142 5.08 -6.81 -4.32
C VAL A 142 5.97 -6.68 -3.09
N GLN A 143 6.49 -7.82 -2.61
CA GLN A 143 7.50 -7.86 -1.58
C GLN A 143 8.89 -7.82 -2.22
N ILE A 144 9.78 -7.04 -1.63
CA ILE A 144 11.20 -7.05 -1.92
C ILE A 144 11.90 -7.38 -0.61
N GLN A 145 12.52 -8.55 -0.57
CA GLN A 145 13.21 -9.06 0.61
C GLN A 145 14.42 -8.19 0.94
N LYS A 146 14.60 -7.90 2.23
CA LYS A 146 15.67 -7.09 2.81
C LYS A 146 15.66 -5.63 2.31
N ASN A 147 15.28 -4.73 3.21
CA ASN A 147 15.36 -3.29 3.03
C ASN A 147 16.80 -2.77 3.23
N ASP A 148 17.70 -3.20 2.35
CA ASP A 148 19.09 -2.74 2.31
C ASP A 148 19.29 -1.52 1.39
N GLN A 149 20.53 -1.07 1.22
CA GLN A 149 20.87 0.08 0.37
C GLN A 149 20.44 -0.10 -1.10
N SER A 150 20.27 -1.34 -1.57
CA SER A 150 19.87 -1.67 -2.94
C SER A 150 18.35 -1.75 -3.12
N ALA A 151 17.58 -1.90 -2.03
CA ALA A 151 16.14 -2.14 -2.06
C ALA A 151 15.38 -1.05 -2.84
N TYR A 152 15.75 0.22 -2.68
CA TYR A 152 15.13 1.33 -3.40
C TYR A 152 15.41 1.30 -4.92
N ALA A 153 16.63 0.95 -5.31
CA ALA A 153 16.98 0.82 -6.72
C ALA A 153 16.21 -0.33 -7.36
N LYS A 154 16.09 -1.46 -6.65
CA LYS A 154 15.28 -2.62 -7.03
C LYS A 154 13.80 -2.24 -7.15
N ALA A 155 13.24 -1.54 -6.16
CA ALA A 155 11.87 -1.04 -6.20
C ALA A 155 11.58 -0.17 -7.43
N ASN A 156 12.50 0.75 -7.76
CA ASN A 156 12.35 1.59 -8.95
C ASN A 156 12.37 0.79 -10.26
N ARG A 157 13.23 -0.22 -10.38
CA ARG A 157 13.22 -1.13 -11.55
C ARG A 157 11.90 -1.86 -11.68
N ILE A 158 11.41 -2.43 -10.59
CA ILE A 158 10.13 -3.15 -10.54
C ILE A 158 8.98 -2.21 -10.93
N LEU A 159 8.92 -1.00 -10.38
CA LEU A 159 7.89 -0.02 -10.73
C LEU A 159 7.92 0.34 -12.22
N ASN A 160 9.11 0.50 -12.80
CA ASN A 160 9.23 0.77 -14.23
C ASN A 160 8.79 -0.42 -15.10
N HIS A 161 9.12 -1.65 -14.68
CA HIS A 161 8.65 -2.87 -15.34
C HIS A 161 7.12 -2.97 -15.30
N LEU A 162 6.53 -2.81 -14.12
CA LEU A 162 5.07 -2.84 -13.92
C LEU A 162 4.36 -1.80 -14.78
N ARG A 163 4.88 -0.57 -14.83
CA ARG A 163 4.31 0.50 -15.67
C ARG A 163 4.41 0.22 -17.16
N SER A 164 5.46 -0.46 -17.60
CA SER A 164 5.72 -0.67 -19.04
C SER A 164 5.01 -1.91 -19.58
N ASN A 165 4.94 -2.97 -18.77
CA ASN A 165 4.56 -4.31 -19.23
C ASN A 165 3.24 -4.79 -18.63
N GLU A 166 2.84 -4.29 -17.45
CA GLU A 166 1.66 -4.78 -16.73
C GLU A 166 0.48 -3.82 -16.86
N LYS A 167 -0.08 -3.81 -18.08
CA LYS A 167 -1.16 -2.92 -18.50
C LYS A 167 -2.44 -3.67 -18.84
N VAL A 168 -3.56 -2.96 -18.70
CA VAL A 168 -4.84 -3.39 -19.28
C VAL A 168 -4.74 -3.24 -20.79
N ILE A 169 -5.11 -4.27 -21.54
CA ILE A 169 -5.17 -4.23 -23.00
C ILE A 169 -6.62 -3.93 -23.39
N TYR A 170 -6.81 -2.99 -24.29
CA TYR A 170 -8.12 -2.58 -24.81
C TYR A 170 -8.33 -3.14 -26.24
N LEU A 171 -9.58 -3.16 -26.70
CA LEU A 171 -9.94 -3.43 -28.10
C LEU A 171 -9.58 -2.26 -29.02
#